data_AF-A0A2V8VJS1-F1
#
_entry.id   AF-A0A2V8VJS1-F1
#
_cell.length_a   1.000
_cell.length_b   1.000
_cell.length_c   1.000
_cell.angle_alpha   90.00
_cell.angle_beta   90.00
_cell.angle_gamma   90.00
#
_symmetry.space_group_name_H-M   'P 1'
#
loop_
_entity.id
_entity.type
_entity.pdbx_description
1 polymer ?
#
loop_
_entity_poly.entity_id
_entity_poly.type
_entity_poly.pdbx_seq_one_letter_code
_entity_poly.pdbx_strand_id
1 'polypeptide(L)'
;MRIRSQSKLRVAWAFAIFWNLMSAPATFLGAVPEIQKGHATAWVALIFPFVGAGLLIWATHLTLRLWRFGVSWIELETGTATLGGPLRARIAAPRLPADSTVLLTLTCVNRVVTGSGRDRSTWEKVVWQEEQTVAREGLEPGPEGEVVPVSFRLPLDAPPTRTDNPNDRIVWRLEARAHLAGVNYDEQFEVPVSPAPPGTAPAASPAAATAPSRPETSRIVVEPCPEGGTRFVLPAGRNIRATLVMALFACTFCGGGGLFFYLVRSGLHANLFGLLVTGVIGVVLVPFTFLLVLITLYIGFLRTSVVAGPAGLAITFHLLGLSWSVRAPSAEIGDITLKVGMQVGMIPYYDLKIARATGRPITISSTLRDKREAEWLAAEIKKSLR
;
A
#
# COMPACT_ATOMS: atom_id res chain seq x y z
N MET A 1 -24.11 -16.95 -1.16
CA MET A 1 -24.18 -16.01 0.00
C MET A 1 -24.04 -14.59 -0.55
N ARG A 2 -24.90 -13.64 -0.15
CA ARG A 2 -24.87 -12.26 -0.65
C ARG A 2 -24.33 -11.30 0.41
N ILE A 3 -23.29 -10.54 0.07
CA ILE A 3 -22.62 -9.61 0.98
C ILE A 3 -22.69 -8.21 0.40
N ARG A 4 -23.09 -7.25 1.23
CA ARG A 4 -23.19 -5.83 0.86
C ARG A 4 -21.81 -5.19 0.85
N SER A 5 -21.56 -4.27 -0.07
CA SER A 5 -20.35 -3.45 -0.02
C SER A 5 -20.30 -2.58 1.25
N GLN A 6 -19.08 -2.39 1.76
CA GLN A 6 -18.83 -1.58 2.95
C GLN A 6 -18.82 -0.10 2.59
N SER A 7 -19.86 0.64 3.00
CA SER A 7 -19.91 2.10 2.85
C SER A 7 -19.61 2.79 4.17
N LYS A 8 -18.55 3.61 4.23
CA LYS A 8 -18.24 4.47 5.39
C LYS A 8 -19.10 5.76 5.43
N LEU A 9 -20.12 5.86 4.59
CA LEU A 9 -20.91 7.07 4.35
C LEU A 9 -21.53 7.66 5.62
N ARG A 10 -22.20 6.83 6.43
CA ARG A 10 -22.87 7.30 7.66
C ARG A 10 -21.87 7.88 8.66
N VAL A 11 -20.73 7.21 8.83
CA VAL A 11 -19.66 7.65 9.73
C VAL A 11 -19.03 8.95 9.20
N ALA A 12 -18.78 9.04 7.89
CA ALA A 12 -18.22 10.23 7.27
C ALA A 12 -19.12 11.46 7.47
N TRP A 13 -20.43 11.34 7.23
CA TRP A 13 -21.38 12.44 7.46
C TRP A 13 -21.53 12.82 8.93
N ALA A 14 -21.68 11.84 9.81
CA ALA A 14 -21.81 12.10 11.25
C ALA A 14 -20.58 12.85 11.78
N PHE A 15 -19.38 12.42 11.39
CA PHE A 15 -18.14 13.06 11.79
C PHE A 15 -17.95 14.44 11.16
N ALA A 16 -18.27 14.60 9.86
CA ALA A 16 -18.19 15.90 9.19
C ALA A 16 -19.15 16.93 9.81
N ILE A 17 -20.40 16.55 10.07
CA ILE A 17 -21.41 17.43 10.70
C ILE A 17 -20.96 17.80 12.11
N PHE A 18 -20.58 16.82 12.93
CA PHE A 18 -20.12 17.04 14.29
C PHE A 18 -18.91 17.99 14.34
N TRP A 19 -17.90 17.74 13.49
CA TRP A 19 -16.69 18.58 13.43
C TRP A 19 -17.01 20.01 13.02
N ASN A 20 -17.84 20.21 12.00
CA ASN A 20 -18.20 21.55 11.52
C ASN A 20 -19.09 22.30 12.53
N LEU A 21 -19.98 21.61 13.24
CA LEU A 21 -20.83 22.21 14.29
C LEU A 21 -20.00 22.77 15.45
N MET A 22 -18.88 22.13 15.78
CA MET A 22 -17.93 22.63 16.79
C MET A 22 -16.97 23.67 16.24
N SER A 23 -16.45 23.46 15.04
CA SER A 23 -15.45 24.34 14.43
C SER A 23 -16.02 25.70 14.05
N ALA A 24 -17.23 25.78 13.49
CA ALA A 24 -17.74 27.03 12.95
C ALA A 24 -17.96 28.11 14.04
N PRO A 25 -18.62 27.84 15.19
CA PRO A 25 -18.74 28.85 16.24
C PRO A 25 -17.39 29.27 16.82
N ALA A 26 -16.47 28.32 17.05
CA ALA A 26 -15.13 28.61 17.56
C ALA A 26 -14.35 29.54 16.60
N THR A 27 -14.49 29.32 15.30
CA THR A 27 -13.87 30.18 14.28
C THR A 27 -14.54 31.56 14.23
N PHE A 28 -15.85 31.63 14.00
CA PHE A 28 -16.53 32.90 13.72
C PHE A 28 -16.76 33.77 14.96
N LEU A 29 -17.03 33.17 16.12
CA LEU A 29 -17.29 33.91 17.37
C LEU A 29 -16.02 34.11 18.21
N GLY A 30 -15.02 33.24 18.06
CA GLY A 30 -13.77 33.28 18.83
C GLY A 30 -12.59 33.79 18.04
N ALA A 31 -12.18 33.04 17.01
CA ALA A 31 -10.92 33.32 16.29
C ALA A 31 -10.99 34.59 15.44
N VAL A 32 -12.08 34.84 14.71
CA VAL A 32 -12.20 35.99 13.80
C VAL A 32 -12.05 37.33 14.54
N PRO A 33 -12.73 37.59 15.68
CA PRO A 33 -12.51 38.80 16.47
C PRO A 33 -11.06 38.97 16.95
N GLU A 34 -10.39 37.88 17.34
CA GLU A 34 -9.00 37.94 17.82
C GLU A 34 -8.00 38.17 16.66
N ILE A 35 -8.28 37.64 15.48
CA ILE A 35 -7.54 37.94 14.24
C ILE A 35 -7.68 39.43 13.90
N GLN A 36 -8.90 39.99 13.99
CA GLN A 36 -9.16 41.41 13.74
C GLN A 36 -8.44 42.34 14.74
N LYS A 37 -8.22 41.88 15.97
CA LYS A 37 -7.43 42.57 17.00
C LYS A 37 -5.91 42.47 16.80
N GLY A 38 -5.44 41.72 15.79
CA GLY A 38 -4.02 41.57 15.45
C GLY A 38 -3.30 40.44 16.18
N HIS A 39 -4.01 39.55 16.88
CA HIS A 39 -3.39 38.41 17.56
C HIS A 39 -3.01 37.31 16.57
N ALA A 40 -1.72 37.23 16.24
CA ALA A 40 -1.20 36.28 15.26
C ALA A 40 -1.49 34.80 15.59
N THR A 41 -1.62 34.45 16.87
CA THR A 41 -1.93 33.07 17.32
C THR A 41 -3.33 32.61 16.93
N ALA A 42 -4.28 33.53 16.73
CA ALA A 42 -5.65 33.20 16.36
C ALA A 42 -5.78 32.63 14.93
N TRP A 43 -4.79 32.85 14.06
CA TRP A 43 -4.74 32.24 12.72
C TRP A 43 -4.64 30.71 12.76
N VAL A 44 -4.04 30.14 13.81
CA VAL A 44 -3.94 28.68 13.99
C VAL A 44 -5.33 28.04 14.08
N ALA A 45 -6.30 28.76 14.63
CA ALA A 45 -7.68 28.27 14.75
C ALA A 45 -8.38 28.10 13.39
N LEU A 46 -7.89 28.70 12.29
CA LEU A 46 -8.43 28.49 10.95
C LEU A 46 -8.12 27.10 10.37
N ILE A 47 -7.18 26.34 10.95
CA ILE A 47 -6.93 24.95 10.52
C ILE A 47 -8.19 24.10 10.70
N PHE A 48 -8.95 24.31 11.77
CA PHE A 48 -10.15 23.55 12.10
C PHE A 48 -11.26 23.61 11.03
N PRO A 49 -11.66 24.79 10.49
CA PRO A 49 -12.65 24.87 9.42
C PRO A 49 -12.13 24.32 8.08
N PHE A 50 -10.81 24.42 7.80
CA PHE A 50 -10.25 23.76 6.62
C PHE A 50 -10.32 22.23 6.72
N VAL A 51 -10.02 21.66 7.89
CA VAL A 51 -10.24 20.23 8.15
C VAL A 51 -11.73 19.88 7.99
N GLY A 52 -12.63 20.74 8.51
CA GLY A 52 -14.07 20.59 8.37
C GLY A 52 -14.53 20.57 6.91
N ALA A 53 -14.01 21.47 6.07
CA ALA A 53 -14.27 21.50 4.63
C ALA A 53 -13.75 20.22 3.93
N GLY A 54 -12.55 19.75 4.29
CA GLY A 54 -12.01 18.48 3.78
C GLY A 54 -12.90 17.27 4.11
N LEU A 55 -13.44 17.22 5.34
CA LEU A 55 -14.38 16.17 5.76
C LEU A 55 -15.71 16.24 4.98
N LEU A 56 -16.22 17.44 4.71
CA LEU A 56 -17.42 17.63 3.89
C LEU A 56 -17.21 17.19 2.44
N ILE A 57 -16.06 17.54 1.85
CA ILE A 57 -15.69 17.08 0.50
C ILE A 57 -15.64 15.55 0.46
N TRP A 58 -15.03 14.92 1.47
CA TRP A 58 -14.96 13.46 1.56
C TRP A 58 -16.35 12.81 1.68
N ALA A 59 -17.21 13.32 2.58
CA ALA A 59 -18.57 12.82 2.75
C ALA A 59 -19.42 13.02 1.48
N THR A 60 -19.28 14.17 0.81
CA THR A 60 -19.93 14.47 -0.47
C THR A 60 -19.45 13.51 -1.55
N HIS A 61 -18.15 13.25 -1.65
CA HIS A 61 -17.60 12.30 -2.61
C HIS A 61 -18.16 10.88 -2.41
N LEU A 62 -18.27 10.40 -1.17
CA LEU A 62 -18.92 9.11 -0.86
C LEU A 62 -20.41 9.11 -1.23
N THR A 63 -21.09 10.24 -1.08
CA THR A 63 -22.52 10.40 -1.43
C THR A 63 -22.71 10.36 -2.94
N LEU A 64 -21.92 11.14 -3.69
CA LEU A 64 -21.94 11.15 -5.15
C LEU A 64 -21.62 9.77 -5.71
N ARG A 65 -20.70 9.04 -5.07
CA ARG A 65 -20.39 7.67 -5.45
C ARG A 65 -21.56 6.71 -5.25
N LEU A 66 -22.23 6.77 -4.09
CA LEU A 66 -23.43 5.96 -3.83
C LEU A 66 -24.57 6.34 -4.79
N TRP A 67 -24.72 7.62 -5.10
CA TRP A 67 -25.75 8.09 -6.03
C TRP A 67 -25.47 7.63 -7.47
N ARG A 68 -24.21 7.68 -7.90
CA ARG A 68 -23.78 7.24 -9.24
C ARG A 68 -23.89 5.72 -9.41
N PHE A 69 -23.35 4.93 -8.48
CA PHE A 69 -23.20 3.48 -8.66
C PHE A 69 -24.24 2.63 -7.93
N GLY A 70 -24.95 3.20 -6.95
CA GLY A 70 -25.83 2.45 -6.07
C GLY A 70 -25.06 1.58 -5.07
N VAL A 71 -25.77 0.65 -4.44
CA VAL A 71 -25.18 -0.33 -3.53
C VAL A 71 -24.76 -1.55 -4.34
N SER A 72 -23.48 -1.91 -4.28
CA SER A 72 -22.99 -3.11 -4.94
C SER A 72 -23.05 -4.31 -4.00
N TRP A 73 -23.26 -5.49 -4.59
CA TRP A 73 -23.39 -6.74 -3.85
C TRP A 73 -22.47 -7.78 -4.44
N ILE A 74 -21.81 -8.55 -3.59
CA ILE A 74 -21.08 -9.73 -4.01
C ILE A 74 -21.88 -10.97 -3.68
N GLU A 75 -22.03 -11.85 -4.66
CA GLU A 75 -22.67 -13.16 -4.53
C GLU A 75 -21.61 -14.23 -4.72
N LEU A 76 -21.29 -14.96 -3.65
CA LEU A 76 -20.36 -16.08 -3.73
C LEU A 76 -21.08 -17.32 -4.26
N GLU A 77 -20.46 -18.00 -5.22
CA GLU A 77 -20.96 -19.28 -5.77
C GLU A 77 -20.98 -20.36 -4.69
N THR A 78 -19.87 -20.47 -3.94
CA THR A 78 -19.78 -21.30 -2.73
C THR A 78 -19.89 -20.39 -1.51
N GLY A 79 -20.73 -20.72 -0.54
CA GLY A 79 -21.01 -19.86 0.62
C GLY A 79 -19.76 -19.37 1.39
N THR A 80 -18.68 -20.17 1.34
CA THR A 80 -17.35 -19.82 1.86
C THR A 80 -16.31 -20.29 0.85
N ALA A 81 -15.21 -19.54 0.70
CA ALA A 81 -14.09 -19.96 -0.14
C ALA A 81 -13.08 -20.77 0.67
N THR A 82 -12.55 -21.85 0.11
CA THR A 82 -11.57 -22.72 0.79
C THR A 82 -10.15 -22.40 0.32
N LEU A 83 -9.19 -22.34 1.24
CA LEU A 83 -7.76 -22.26 0.89
C LEU A 83 -7.35 -23.41 -0.05
N GLY A 84 -6.47 -23.13 -1.00
CA GLY A 84 -6.09 -24.08 -2.07
C GLY A 84 -7.14 -24.28 -3.18
N GLY A 85 -8.36 -23.75 -3.01
CA GLY A 85 -9.44 -23.81 -3.99
C GLY A 85 -9.66 -22.49 -4.75
N PRO A 86 -10.54 -22.50 -5.77
CA PRO A 86 -10.96 -21.27 -6.45
C PRO A 86 -11.98 -20.49 -5.60
N LEU A 87 -11.74 -19.19 -5.42
CA LEU A 87 -12.76 -18.22 -5.01
C LEU A 87 -13.50 -17.77 -6.26
N ARG A 88 -14.77 -18.17 -6.39
CA ARG A 88 -15.67 -17.71 -7.44
C ARG A 88 -16.82 -16.90 -6.85
N ALA A 89 -16.98 -15.68 -7.36
CA ALA A 89 -18.05 -14.79 -6.96
C ALA A 89 -18.46 -13.87 -8.11
N ARG A 90 -19.62 -13.23 -7.96
CA ARG A 90 -20.19 -12.29 -8.92
C ARG A 90 -20.49 -10.99 -8.19
N ILE A 91 -19.93 -9.87 -8.66
CA ILE A 91 -20.24 -8.55 -8.10
C ILE A 91 -21.32 -7.91 -8.96
N ALA A 92 -22.53 -7.76 -8.43
CA ALA A 92 -23.58 -6.97 -9.04
C ALA A 92 -23.27 -5.48 -8.84
N ALA A 93 -23.00 -4.77 -9.94
CA ALA A 93 -22.63 -3.36 -9.98
C ALA A 93 -23.67 -2.58 -10.82
N PRO A 94 -24.77 -2.09 -10.20
CA PRO A 94 -25.99 -1.70 -10.92
C PRO A 94 -25.83 -0.60 -11.98
N ARG A 95 -24.88 0.31 -11.79
CA ARG A 95 -24.69 1.47 -12.68
C ARG A 95 -23.25 1.63 -13.11
N LEU A 96 -22.51 0.52 -13.18
CA LEU A 96 -21.18 0.50 -13.75
C LEU A 96 -21.31 0.59 -15.29
N PRO A 97 -20.57 1.49 -15.97
CA PRO A 97 -20.57 1.55 -17.43
C PRO A 97 -20.01 0.26 -18.06
N ALA A 98 -20.62 -0.21 -19.15
CA ALA A 98 -20.22 -1.44 -19.85
C ALA A 98 -18.81 -1.38 -20.48
N ASP A 99 -18.29 -0.18 -20.73
CA ASP A 99 -16.94 0.05 -21.27
C ASP A 99 -15.86 0.15 -20.18
N SER A 100 -16.21 -0.15 -18.92
CA SER A 100 -15.29 -0.02 -17.79
C SER A 100 -14.31 -1.19 -17.71
N THR A 101 -13.06 -0.88 -17.40
CA THR A 101 -12.08 -1.87 -16.94
C THR A 101 -12.08 -1.90 -15.41
N VAL A 102 -12.31 -3.06 -14.81
CA VAL A 102 -12.36 -3.24 -13.36
C VAL A 102 -11.11 -3.94 -12.85
N LEU A 103 -10.38 -3.31 -11.94
CA LEU A 103 -9.31 -3.91 -11.17
C LEU A 103 -9.88 -4.52 -9.88
N LEU A 104 -9.82 -5.83 -9.79
CA LEU A 104 -10.12 -6.60 -8.59
C LEU A 104 -8.83 -6.84 -7.80
N THR A 105 -8.86 -6.57 -6.52
CA THR A 105 -7.73 -6.77 -5.61
C THR A 105 -8.21 -7.57 -4.40
N LEU A 106 -7.73 -8.79 -4.25
CA LEU A 106 -8.01 -9.62 -3.08
C LEU A 106 -6.84 -9.56 -2.11
N THR A 107 -7.09 -9.13 -0.88
CA THR A 107 -6.07 -8.91 0.14
C THR A 107 -6.40 -9.69 1.43
N CYS A 108 -5.46 -10.52 1.88
CA CYS A 108 -5.46 -11.11 3.21
C CYS A 108 -4.74 -10.17 4.19
N VAL A 109 -5.45 -9.73 5.22
CA VAL A 109 -4.99 -8.74 6.20
C VAL A 109 -5.01 -9.34 7.58
N ASN A 110 -3.89 -9.26 8.29
CA ASN A 110 -3.85 -9.45 9.73
C ASN A 110 -4.14 -8.11 10.42
N ARG A 111 -5.30 -8.02 11.07
CA ARG A 111 -5.75 -6.86 11.85
C ARG A 111 -5.46 -7.13 13.33
N VAL A 112 -4.48 -6.39 13.86
CA VAL A 112 -4.09 -6.45 15.28
C VAL A 112 -4.57 -5.18 15.98
N VAL A 113 -5.29 -5.34 17.08
CA VAL A 113 -5.71 -4.24 17.96
C VAL A 113 -4.82 -4.29 19.21
N THR A 114 -4.07 -3.23 19.46
CA THR A 114 -3.23 -3.09 20.65
C THR A 114 -3.76 -1.99 21.57
N GLY A 115 -3.43 -2.09 22.85
CA GLY A 115 -3.89 -1.15 23.89
C GLY A 115 -5.16 -1.61 24.62
N SER A 116 -5.55 -0.86 25.64
CA SER A 116 -6.73 -1.11 26.45
C SER A 116 -7.57 0.16 26.63
N GLY A 117 -8.89 0.01 26.72
CA GLY A 117 -9.79 1.13 26.96
C GLY A 117 -9.81 2.17 25.83
N ARG A 118 -9.48 3.42 26.17
CA ARG A 118 -9.55 4.59 25.27
C ARG A 118 -8.34 4.71 24.34
N ASP A 119 -7.25 4.01 24.62
CA ASP A 119 -6.01 4.03 23.84
C ASP A 119 -5.88 2.79 22.93
N ARG A 120 -7.00 2.34 22.37
CA ARG A 120 -6.98 1.25 21.39
C ARG A 120 -6.40 1.78 20.07
N SER A 121 -5.36 1.13 19.59
CA SER A 121 -4.82 1.35 18.25
C SER A 121 -5.09 0.12 17.40
N THR A 122 -5.48 0.31 16.15
CA THR A 122 -5.68 -0.80 15.20
C THR A 122 -4.64 -0.70 14.10
N TRP A 123 -3.86 -1.76 13.94
CA TRP A 123 -2.87 -1.88 12.88
C TRP A 123 -3.24 -3.03 11.94
N GLU A 124 -3.13 -2.78 10.63
CA GLU A 124 -3.42 -3.77 9.58
C GLU A 124 -2.13 -4.12 8.85
N LYS A 125 -1.76 -5.41 8.83
CA LYS A 125 -0.62 -5.94 8.08
C LYS A 125 -1.11 -6.83 6.95
N VAL A 126 -0.76 -6.51 5.71
CA VAL A 126 -1.04 -7.34 4.54
C VAL A 126 -0.16 -8.59 4.61
N VAL A 127 -0.80 -9.76 4.60
CA VAL A 127 -0.15 -11.07 4.62
C VAL A 127 -0.01 -11.61 3.20
N TRP A 128 -1.05 -11.41 2.39
CA TRP A 128 -1.10 -11.85 1.00
C TRP A 128 -2.00 -10.91 0.19
N GLN A 129 -1.72 -10.74 -1.09
CA GLN A 129 -2.56 -9.98 -2.01
C GLN A 129 -2.45 -10.57 -3.42
N GLU A 130 -3.51 -10.44 -4.21
CA GLU A 130 -3.59 -10.82 -5.62
C GLU A 130 -4.45 -9.81 -6.37
N GLU A 131 -4.10 -9.55 -7.63
CA GLU A 131 -4.80 -8.60 -8.49
C GLU A 131 -5.26 -9.27 -9.78
N GLN A 132 -6.50 -8.99 -10.18
CA GLN A 132 -7.09 -9.46 -11.42
C GLN A 132 -7.76 -8.28 -12.12
N THR A 133 -7.43 -8.08 -13.39
CA THR A 133 -8.08 -7.05 -14.22
C THR A 133 -9.15 -7.72 -15.07
N VAL A 134 -10.39 -7.25 -14.96
CA VAL A 134 -11.51 -7.64 -15.81
C VAL A 134 -11.69 -6.55 -16.86
N ALA A 135 -11.37 -6.87 -18.10
CA ALA A 135 -11.61 -6.00 -19.25
C ALA A 135 -13.10 -5.97 -19.60
N ARG A 136 -13.51 -5.02 -20.45
CA ARG A 136 -14.91 -4.84 -20.87
C ARG A 136 -15.55 -6.14 -21.40
N GLU A 137 -14.79 -6.98 -22.11
CA GLU A 137 -15.29 -8.23 -22.70
C GLU A 137 -15.61 -9.30 -21.64
N GLY A 138 -15.04 -9.16 -20.44
CA GLY A 138 -15.27 -10.05 -19.32
C GLY A 138 -16.41 -9.60 -18.39
N LEU A 139 -17.04 -8.45 -18.65
CA LEU A 139 -18.23 -8.03 -17.91
C LEU A 139 -19.45 -8.82 -18.40
N GLU A 140 -20.23 -9.33 -17.45
CA GLU A 140 -21.47 -10.06 -17.75
C GLU A 140 -22.67 -9.12 -17.59
N PRO A 141 -23.64 -9.12 -18.53
CA PRO A 141 -24.85 -8.34 -18.37
C PRO A 141 -25.71 -8.93 -17.24
N GLY A 142 -26.13 -8.10 -16.29
CA GLY A 142 -27.00 -8.46 -15.18
C GLY A 142 -28.34 -7.73 -15.18
N PRO A 143 -29.30 -8.19 -14.36
CA PRO A 143 -30.65 -7.62 -14.30
C PRO A 143 -30.69 -6.18 -13.75
N GLU A 144 -29.74 -5.81 -12.89
CA GLU A 144 -29.66 -4.47 -12.29
C GLU A 144 -28.54 -3.61 -12.89
N GLY A 145 -27.71 -4.14 -13.80
CA GLY A 145 -26.51 -3.50 -14.34
C GLY A 145 -25.44 -4.52 -14.72
N GLU A 146 -24.18 -4.09 -14.81
CA GLU A 146 -23.05 -4.99 -15.10
C GLU A 146 -22.73 -5.90 -13.90
N VAL A 147 -22.33 -7.13 -14.21
CA VAL A 147 -21.84 -8.12 -13.26
C VAL A 147 -20.36 -8.36 -13.52
N VAL A 148 -19.54 -8.10 -12.50
CA VAL A 148 -18.10 -8.35 -12.57
C VAL A 148 -17.83 -9.77 -12.06
N PRO A 149 -17.37 -10.71 -12.91
CA PRO A 149 -16.97 -12.03 -12.46
C PRO A 149 -15.66 -11.95 -11.67
N VAL A 150 -15.63 -12.64 -10.53
CA VAL A 150 -14.48 -12.74 -9.64
C VAL A 150 -13.99 -14.18 -9.67
N SER A 151 -12.74 -14.41 -10.05
CA SER A 151 -12.14 -15.74 -10.07
C SER A 151 -10.68 -15.69 -9.64
N PHE A 152 -10.45 -15.91 -8.35
CA PHE A 152 -9.10 -16.03 -7.78
C PHE A 152 -8.80 -17.47 -7.38
N ARG A 153 -7.53 -17.90 -7.45
CA ARG A 153 -7.09 -19.14 -6.79
C ARG A 153 -6.45 -18.79 -5.46
N LEU A 154 -6.97 -19.36 -4.38
CA LEU A 154 -6.45 -19.07 -3.05
C LEU A 154 -5.20 -19.92 -2.77
N PRO A 155 -4.12 -19.33 -2.24
CA PRO A 155 -2.94 -20.06 -1.78
C PRO A 155 -3.31 -21.02 -0.64
N LEU A 156 -2.61 -22.15 -0.56
CA LEU A 156 -2.80 -23.13 0.53
C LEU A 156 -2.10 -22.70 1.83
N ASP A 157 -1.03 -21.92 1.71
CA ASP A 157 -0.15 -21.47 2.80
C ASP A 157 -0.61 -20.15 3.47
N ALA A 158 -1.62 -19.47 2.92
CA ALA A 158 -2.18 -18.29 3.56
C ALA A 158 -3.06 -18.64 4.76
N PRO A 159 -3.16 -17.76 5.77
CA PRO A 159 -4.02 -18.02 6.92
C PRO A 159 -5.52 -17.94 6.56
N PRO A 160 -6.38 -18.82 7.10
CA PRO A 160 -7.82 -18.73 6.93
C PRO A 160 -8.39 -17.53 7.69
N THR A 161 -9.65 -17.18 7.42
CA THR A 161 -10.35 -16.15 8.17
C THR A 161 -10.41 -16.53 9.64
N ARG A 162 -10.00 -15.61 10.51
CA ARG A 162 -9.89 -15.85 11.95
C ARG A 162 -10.53 -14.69 12.73
N THR A 163 -11.51 -15.04 13.55
CA THR A 163 -12.31 -14.08 14.35
C THR A 163 -12.41 -14.46 15.83
N ASP A 164 -11.66 -15.49 16.26
CA ASP A 164 -11.63 -16.00 17.64
C ASP A 164 -11.11 -14.96 18.64
N ASN A 165 -10.03 -14.26 18.30
CA ASN A 165 -9.47 -13.18 19.10
C ASN A 165 -9.90 -11.82 18.54
N PRO A 166 -10.62 -10.99 19.30
CA PRO A 166 -11.00 -9.67 18.84
C PRO A 166 -9.81 -8.76 18.53
N ASN A 167 -8.66 -9.00 19.17
CA ASN A 167 -7.44 -8.20 19.05
C ASN A 167 -6.45 -8.73 18.01
N ASP A 168 -6.66 -9.91 17.42
CA ASP A 168 -5.82 -10.46 16.35
C ASP A 168 -6.71 -11.27 15.40
N ARG A 169 -7.11 -10.61 14.30
CA ARG A 169 -8.06 -11.17 13.32
C ARG A 169 -7.41 -11.27 11.96
N ILE A 170 -7.71 -12.36 11.25
CA ILE A 170 -7.38 -12.48 9.82
C ILE A 170 -8.64 -12.18 9.02
N VAL A 171 -8.58 -11.13 8.19
CA VAL A 171 -9.68 -10.64 7.36
C VAL A 171 -9.28 -10.69 5.90
N TRP A 172 -10.12 -11.27 5.06
CA TRP A 172 -9.97 -11.27 3.61
C TRP A 172 -10.86 -10.19 3.01
N ARG A 173 -10.26 -9.26 2.27
CA ARG A 173 -10.94 -8.11 1.66
C ARG A 173 -10.80 -8.16 0.16
N LEU A 174 -11.93 -8.15 -0.55
CA LEU A 174 -11.98 -7.96 -1.99
C LEU A 174 -12.31 -6.49 -2.28
N GLU A 175 -11.45 -5.80 -3.00
CA GLU A 175 -11.66 -4.44 -3.49
C GLU A 175 -11.88 -4.48 -5.01
N ALA A 176 -12.90 -3.76 -5.50
CA ALA A 176 -13.22 -3.66 -6.93
C ALA A 176 -13.18 -2.19 -7.35
N ARG A 177 -12.23 -1.83 -8.22
CA ARG A 177 -11.95 -0.45 -8.64
C ARG A 177 -12.10 -0.25 -10.13
N ALA A 178 -12.73 0.83 -10.55
CA ALA A 178 -12.72 1.26 -11.95
C ALA A 178 -12.46 2.77 -12.03
N HIS A 179 -11.54 3.16 -12.92
CA HIS A 179 -11.23 4.56 -13.19
C HIS A 179 -12.20 5.12 -14.22
N LEU A 180 -13.00 6.10 -13.83
CA LEU A 180 -14.09 6.64 -14.63
C LEU A 180 -14.04 8.17 -14.62
N ALA A 181 -14.52 8.79 -15.70
CA ALA A 181 -14.65 10.25 -15.75
C ALA A 181 -15.55 10.74 -14.59
N GLY A 182 -15.05 11.66 -13.76
CA GLY A 182 -15.73 12.15 -12.56
C GLY A 182 -15.41 11.31 -11.32
N VAL A 183 -16.40 10.54 -10.84
CA VAL A 183 -16.30 9.71 -9.62
C VAL A 183 -15.90 8.29 -9.98
N ASN A 184 -14.80 7.80 -9.41
CA ASN A 184 -14.33 6.42 -9.60
C ASN A 184 -15.20 5.40 -8.84
N TYR A 185 -15.27 4.18 -9.37
CA TYR A 185 -15.85 3.02 -8.68
C TYR A 185 -14.78 2.39 -7.77
N ASP A 186 -15.10 2.04 -6.51
CA ASP A 186 -14.11 1.53 -5.52
C ASP A 186 -14.77 0.74 -4.37
N GLU A 187 -15.48 -0.34 -4.67
CA GLU A 187 -16.25 -1.10 -3.68
C GLU A 187 -15.38 -2.07 -2.89
N GLN A 188 -15.70 -2.26 -1.60
CA GLN A 188 -14.97 -3.19 -0.72
C GLN A 188 -15.93 -4.21 -0.10
N PHE A 189 -15.52 -5.48 -0.11
CA PHE A 189 -16.27 -6.60 0.43
C PHE A 189 -15.38 -7.42 1.35
N GLU A 190 -15.91 -7.88 2.48
CA GLU A 190 -15.23 -8.87 3.33
C GLU A 190 -15.70 -10.27 2.94
N VAL A 191 -14.77 -11.13 2.54
CA VAL A 191 -15.05 -12.46 1.99
C VAL A 191 -14.66 -13.52 3.02
N PRO A 192 -15.56 -14.44 3.42
CA PRO A 192 -15.21 -15.51 4.34
C PRO A 192 -14.36 -16.57 3.64
N VAL A 193 -13.22 -16.90 4.26
CA VAL A 193 -12.28 -17.94 3.77
C VAL A 193 -12.07 -18.99 4.86
N SER A 194 -12.37 -20.25 4.55
CA SER A 194 -12.18 -21.40 5.42
C SER A 194 -10.85 -22.12 5.17
N PRO A 195 -10.31 -22.83 6.18
CA PRO A 195 -9.13 -23.68 5.99
C PRO A 195 -9.38 -24.74 4.91
N ALA A 196 -8.29 -25.21 4.31
CA ALA A 196 -8.35 -26.32 3.36
C ALA A 196 -8.73 -27.63 4.07
N PRO A 197 -9.50 -28.52 3.42
CA PRO A 197 -9.75 -29.86 3.94
C PRO A 197 -8.42 -30.62 4.20
N PRO A 198 -8.33 -31.41 5.28
CA PRO A 198 -7.15 -32.22 5.54
C PRO A 198 -6.89 -33.19 4.37
N GLY A 199 -5.64 -33.24 3.91
CA GLY A 199 -5.22 -34.03 2.73
C GLY A 199 -5.23 -33.27 1.40
N THR A 200 -5.59 -31.98 1.40
CA THR A 200 -5.42 -31.13 0.21
C THR A 200 -3.93 -30.96 -0.08
N ALA A 201 -3.44 -31.62 -1.13
CA ALA A 201 -2.07 -31.42 -1.59
C ALA A 201 -1.89 -29.96 -2.05
N PRO A 202 -0.70 -29.36 -1.87
CA PRO A 202 -0.37 -28.10 -2.53
C PRO A 202 -0.51 -28.34 -4.03
N ALA A 203 -1.62 -27.87 -4.61
CA ALA A 203 -1.72 -27.83 -6.05
C ALA A 203 -0.57 -26.92 -6.51
N ALA A 204 0.35 -27.47 -7.29
CA ALA A 204 1.35 -26.66 -7.98
C ALA A 204 0.59 -25.53 -8.67
N SER A 205 0.86 -24.29 -8.26
CA SER A 205 0.17 -23.13 -8.81
C SER A 205 0.26 -23.20 -10.33
N PRO A 206 -0.85 -23.12 -11.10
CA PRO A 206 -0.77 -23.06 -12.56
C PRO A 206 0.02 -21.84 -13.06
N ALA A 207 0.31 -20.87 -12.18
CA ALA A 207 1.28 -19.80 -12.44
C ALA A 207 2.70 -20.35 -12.73
N ALA A 208 3.00 -21.61 -12.40
CA ALA A 208 4.22 -22.29 -12.78
C ALA A 208 4.17 -22.90 -14.21
N ALA A 209 2.99 -23.00 -14.84
CA ALA A 209 2.82 -23.62 -16.16
C ALA A 209 2.72 -22.60 -17.32
N THR A 210 2.49 -21.32 -17.03
CA THR A 210 2.62 -20.24 -18.01
C THR A 210 3.54 -19.20 -17.40
N ALA A 211 4.72 -19.00 -17.98
CA ALA A 211 5.64 -17.95 -17.55
C ALA A 211 4.84 -16.63 -17.45
N PRO A 212 4.86 -15.92 -16.30
CA PRO A 212 4.10 -14.69 -16.15
C PRO A 212 4.50 -13.75 -17.28
N SER A 213 3.55 -13.29 -18.09
CA SER A 213 3.85 -12.34 -19.16
C SER A 213 4.32 -11.02 -18.54
N ARG A 214 5.41 -10.44 -19.06
CA ARG A 214 5.92 -9.13 -18.64
C ARG A 214 4.77 -8.10 -18.62
N PRO A 215 4.48 -7.43 -17.50
CA PRO A 215 3.47 -6.37 -17.48
C PRO A 215 3.88 -5.25 -18.46
N GLU A 216 2.94 -4.77 -19.27
CA GLU A 216 3.18 -3.67 -20.23
C GLU A 216 3.70 -2.39 -19.56
N THR A 217 3.40 -2.22 -18.27
CA THR A 217 3.84 -1.11 -17.42
C THR A 217 5.20 -1.31 -16.76
N SER A 218 5.87 -2.46 -16.99
CA SER A 218 7.14 -2.79 -16.33
C SER A 218 8.29 -1.92 -16.84
N ARG A 219 8.88 -1.15 -15.92
CA ARG A 219 10.04 -0.28 -16.17
C ARG A 219 11.38 -1.01 -16.05
N ILE A 220 11.36 -2.32 -15.81
CA ILE A 220 12.58 -3.13 -15.69
C ILE A 220 13.17 -3.32 -17.09
N VAL A 221 14.40 -2.90 -17.28
CA VAL A 221 15.11 -3.10 -18.55
C VAL A 221 15.86 -4.42 -18.48
N VAL A 222 15.61 -5.30 -19.46
CA VAL A 222 16.31 -6.58 -19.60
C VAL A 222 17.31 -6.42 -20.74
N GLU A 223 18.60 -6.47 -20.42
CA GLU A 223 19.68 -6.39 -21.38
C GLU A 223 20.41 -7.74 -21.46
N PRO A 224 20.53 -8.37 -22.65
CA PRO A 224 21.39 -9.53 -22.82
C PRO A 224 22.86 -9.10 -22.66
N CYS A 225 23.60 -9.77 -21.79
CA CYS A 225 24.99 -9.47 -21.51
C CYS A 225 25.90 -10.26 -22.48
N PRO A 226 26.98 -9.66 -23.01
CA PRO A 226 27.88 -10.32 -23.99
C PRO A 226 28.51 -11.62 -23.49
N GLU A 227 28.57 -11.84 -22.17
CA GLU A 227 29.16 -13.02 -21.51
C GLU A 227 28.14 -14.16 -21.27
N GLY A 228 26.95 -14.12 -21.89
CA GLY A 228 25.96 -15.20 -21.80
C GLY A 228 25.02 -15.14 -20.58
N GLY A 229 24.87 -13.97 -19.95
CA GLY A 229 23.93 -13.73 -18.86
C GLY A 229 22.87 -12.68 -19.20
N THR A 230 21.81 -12.56 -18.40
CA THR A 230 20.80 -11.50 -18.51
C THR A 230 20.97 -10.48 -17.40
N ARG A 231 21.04 -9.19 -17.77
CA ARG A 231 21.09 -8.06 -16.83
C ARG A 231 19.69 -7.47 -16.69
N PHE A 232 19.15 -7.50 -15.47
CA PHE A 232 17.93 -6.81 -15.08
C PHE A 232 18.29 -5.49 -14.41
N VAL A 233 17.92 -4.37 -15.02
CA VAL A 233 18.13 -3.03 -14.46
C VAL A 233 16.81 -2.52 -13.90
N LEU A 234 16.76 -2.34 -12.57
CA LEU A 234 15.70 -1.64 -11.88
C LEU A 234 16.06 -0.15 -11.80
N PRO A 235 15.32 0.74 -12.48
CA PRO A 235 15.65 2.17 -12.51
C PRO A 235 15.40 2.86 -11.17
N ALA A 236 16.21 3.89 -10.90
CA ALA A 236 15.97 4.82 -9.79
C ALA A 236 14.60 5.51 -9.95
N GLY A 237 13.96 5.90 -8.83
CA GLY A 237 12.68 6.63 -8.86
C GLY A 237 11.44 5.77 -9.17
N ARG A 238 11.53 4.43 -9.08
CA ARG A 238 10.40 3.50 -9.29
C ARG A 238 9.15 3.82 -8.46
N ASN A 239 9.33 4.43 -7.29
CA ASN A 239 8.26 4.80 -6.37
C ASN A 239 8.11 6.33 -6.24
N ILE A 240 8.03 7.06 -7.35
CA ILE A 240 8.04 8.53 -7.36
C ILE A 240 6.97 9.17 -6.45
N ARG A 241 5.79 8.56 -6.32
CA ARG A 241 4.74 9.06 -5.40
C ARG A 241 5.17 8.93 -3.93
N ALA A 242 5.75 7.80 -3.55
CA ALA A 242 6.26 7.61 -2.19
C ALA A 242 7.45 8.54 -1.93
N THR A 243 8.32 8.74 -2.93
CA THR A 243 9.41 9.73 -2.86
C THR A 243 8.88 11.15 -2.68
N LEU A 244 7.84 11.56 -3.42
CA LEU A 244 7.24 12.90 -3.29
C LEU A 244 6.58 13.11 -1.94
N VAL A 245 5.85 12.12 -1.42
CA VAL A 245 5.24 12.20 -0.08
C VAL A 245 6.32 12.28 1.00
N MET A 246 7.35 11.43 0.91
CA MET A 246 8.46 11.45 1.86
C MET A 246 9.27 12.76 1.76
N ALA A 247 9.47 13.29 0.55
CA ALA A 247 10.12 14.56 0.31
C ALA A 247 9.32 15.73 0.89
N LEU A 248 8.00 15.76 0.72
CA LEU A 248 7.13 16.77 1.34
C LEU A 248 7.22 16.72 2.87
N PHE A 249 7.21 15.51 3.43
CA PHE A 249 7.37 15.28 4.86
C PHE A 249 8.74 15.78 5.32
N ALA A 250 9.83 15.36 4.67
CA ALA A 250 11.19 15.82 4.97
C ALA A 250 11.32 17.35 4.85
N CYS A 251 10.75 17.98 3.81
CA CYS A 251 10.74 19.44 3.65
C CYS A 251 10.02 20.15 4.80
N THR A 252 8.93 19.59 5.31
CA THR A 252 8.21 20.14 6.47
C THR A 252 9.10 20.14 7.71
N PHE A 253 9.82 19.04 7.97
CA PHE A 253 10.74 18.94 9.10
C PHE A 253 12.01 19.78 8.91
N CYS A 254 12.54 19.88 7.69
CA CYS A 254 13.64 20.80 7.36
C CYS A 254 13.24 22.27 7.57
N GLY A 255 12.05 22.66 7.12
CA GLY A 255 11.50 24.00 7.32
C GLY A 255 11.27 24.32 8.80
N GLY A 256 10.68 23.37 9.53
CA GLY A 256 10.50 23.47 10.99
C GLY A 256 11.83 23.55 11.75
N GLY A 257 12.82 22.74 11.35
CA GLY A 257 14.19 22.79 11.90
C GLY A 257 14.89 24.11 11.61
N GLY A 258 14.77 24.63 10.38
CA GLY A 258 15.33 25.94 10.00
C GLY A 258 14.69 27.10 10.76
N LEU A 259 13.35 27.10 10.89
CA LEU A 259 12.63 28.07 11.71
C LEU A 259 13.03 27.96 13.19
N PHE A 260 13.17 26.74 13.71
CA PHE A 260 13.67 26.52 15.05
C PHE A 260 15.08 27.10 15.24
N PHE A 261 16.05 26.82 14.35
CA PHE A 261 17.40 27.41 14.40
C PHE A 261 17.39 28.94 14.32
N TYR A 262 16.49 29.53 13.53
CA TYR A 262 16.28 30.98 13.47
C TYR A 262 15.76 31.54 14.80
N LEU A 263 14.76 30.89 15.41
CA LEU A 263 14.19 31.30 16.70
C LEU A 263 15.19 31.15 17.85
N VAL A 264 15.93 30.05 17.86
CA VAL A 264 17.12 29.79 18.70
C VAL A 264 18.08 30.97 18.65
N ARG A 265 18.48 31.41 17.43
CA ARG A 265 19.35 32.57 17.24
C ARG A 265 18.71 33.90 17.71
N SER A 266 17.39 34.01 17.71
CA SER A 266 16.67 35.19 18.20
C SER A 266 16.56 35.28 19.74
N GLY A 267 17.18 34.35 20.49
CA GLY A 267 17.27 34.42 21.95
C GLY A 267 16.38 33.44 22.70
N LEU A 268 15.82 32.42 22.03
CA LEU A 268 14.96 31.41 22.66
C LEU A 268 15.64 30.68 23.84
N HIS A 269 16.98 30.66 23.90
CA HIS A 269 17.77 30.03 24.97
C HIS A 269 17.95 30.87 26.23
N ALA A 270 17.45 32.10 26.27
CA ALA A 270 17.72 33.04 27.37
C ALA A 270 17.26 32.49 28.74
N ASN A 271 16.31 31.56 28.76
CA ASN A 271 15.77 30.93 29.97
C ASN A 271 16.01 29.40 29.97
N LEU A 272 16.08 28.79 31.16
CA LEU A 272 16.32 27.34 31.35
C LEU A 272 15.35 26.44 30.56
N PHE A 273 14.09 26.87 30.44
CA PHE A 273 13.08 26.22 29.61
C PHE A 273 13.47 26.22 28.12
N GLY A 274 13.97 27.33 27.63
CA GLY A 274 14.47 27.48 26.26
C GLY A 274 15.69 26.62 25.96
N LEU A 275 16.60 26.48 26.92
CA LEU A 275 17.76 25.58 26.82
C LEU A 275 17.34 24.10 26.75
N LEU A 276 16.39 23.68 27.60
CA LEU A 276 15.86 22.30 27.61
C LEU A 276 15.10 21.96 26.33
N VAL A 277 14.20 22.85 25.91
CA VAL A 277 13.44 22.69 24.65
C VAL A 277 14.41 22.65 23.46
N THR A 278 15.44 23.50 23.47
CA THR A 278 16.43 23.49 22.39
C THR A 278 17.24 22.21 22.36
N GLY A 279 17.73 21.76 23.52
CA GLY A 279 18.56 20.56 23.62
C GLY A 279 17.80 19.30 23.20
N VAL A 280 16.57 19.12 23.69
CA VAL A 280 15.76 17.93 23.36
C VAL A 280 15.33 17.92 21.90
N ILE A 281 14.88 19.07 21.36
CA ILE A 281 14.49 19.17 19.94
C ILE A 281 15.72 19.03 19.04
N GLY A 282 16.85 19.65 19.36
CA GLY A 282 18.09 19.52 18.59
C GLY A 282 18.63 18.09 18.55
N VAL A 283 18.61 17.38 19.68
CA VAL A 283 19.15 16.01 19.79
C VAL A 283 18.22 14.97 19.14
N VAL A 284 16.91 15.20 19.08
CA VAL A 284 15.95 14.22 18.52
C VAL A 284 15.54 14.58 17.10
N LEU A 285 15.16 15.83 16.85
CA LEU A 285 14.54 16.24 15.58
C LEU A 285 15.56 16.38 14.46
N VAL A 286 16.79 16.83 14.74
CA VAL A 286 17.86 16.94 13.72
C VAL A 286 18.28 15.57 13.17
N PRO A 287 18.67 14.57 13.98
CA PRO A 287 19.01 13.26 13.44
C PRO A 287 17.81 12.55 12.81
N PHE A 288 16.59 12.76 13.33
CA PHE A 288 15.38 12.25 12.69
C PHE A 288 15.14 12.87 11.31
N THR A 289 15.31 14.18 11.16
CA THR A 289 15.19 14.88 9.86
C THR A 289 16.27 14.40 8.89
N PHE A 290 17.51 14.24 9.37
CA PHE A 290 18.61 13.68 8.57
C PHE A 290 18.29 12.25 8.09
N LEU A 291 17.76 11.40 8.96
CA LEU A 291 17.31 10.06 8.61
C LEU A 291 16.22 10.08 7.52
N LEU A 292 15.23 10.97 7.62
CA LEU A 292 14.17 11.11 6.61
C LEU A 292 14.73 11.54 5.24
N VAL A 293 15.71 12.45 5.23
CA VAL A 293 16.41 12.84 3.99
C VAL A 293 17.17 11.65 3.41
N LEU A 294 17.90 10.88 4.23
CA LEU A 294 18.59 9.67 3.78
C LEU A 294 17.63 8.62 3.20
N ILE A 295 16.49 8.39 3.85
CA ILE A 295 15.45 7.48 3.36
C ILE A 295 14.89 7.98 2.02
N THR A 296 14.65 9.29 1.89
CA THR A 296 14.17 9.90 0.64
C THR A 296 15.18 9.70 -0.49
N LEU A 297 16.47 9.91 -0.22
CA LEU A 297 17.55 9.67 -1.18
C LEU A 297 17.66 8.19 -1.55
N TYR A 298 17.55 7.30 -0.57
CA TYR A 298 17.57 5.85 -0.78
C TYR A 298 16.41 5.40 -1.68
N ILE A 299 15.17 5.79 -1.38
CA ILE A 299 14.00 5.40 -2.17
C ILE A 299 14.03 6.04 -3.57
N GLY A 300 14.51 7.29 -3.66
CA GLY A 300 14.52 8.07 -4.90
C GLY A 300 15.65 7.69 -5.87
N PHE A 301 16.86 7.40 -5.37
CA PHE A 301 18.07 7.30 -6.20
C PHE A 301 18.71 5.91 -6.20
N LEU A 302 18.23 4.96 -5.39
CA LEU A 302 18.75 3.60 -5.44
C LEU A 302 18.39 2.95 -6.78
N ARG A 303 19.43 2.65 -7.57
CA ARG A 303 19.37 1.84 -8.77
C ARG A 303 19.94 0.47 -8.44
N THR A 304 19.26 -0.60 -8.86
CA THR A 304 19.73 -1.97 -8.65
C THR A 304 19.90 -2.63 -10.01
N SER A 305 21.06 -3.20 -10.28
CA SER A 305 21.30 -4.05 -11.44
C SER A 305 21.58 -5.47 -10.97
N VAL A 306 20.82 -6.44 -11.48
CA VAL A 306 20.99 -7.87 -11.21
C VAL A 306 21.52 -8.51 -12.48
N VAL A 307 22.70 -9.11 -12.42
CA VAL A 307 23.25 -9.91 -13.51
C VAL A 307 23.12 -11.38 -13.11
N ALA A 308 22.31 -12.12 -13.86
CA ALA A 308 22.15 -13.57 -13.70
C ALA A 308 22.89 -14.28 -14.83
N GLY A 309 23.74 -15.25 -14.49
CA GLY A 309 24.43 -16.09 -15.46
C GLY A 309 24.75 -17.47 -14.89
N PRO A 310 25.31 -18.40 -15.69
CA PRO A 310 25.54 -19.79 -15.30
C PRO A 310 26.51 -19.96 -14.11
N ALA A 311 27.39 -18.98 -13.87
CA ALA A 311 28.32 -18.98 -12.74
C ALA A 311 27.70 -18.48 -11.41
N GLY A 312 26.49 -17.89 -11.44
CA GLY A 312 25.81 -17.34 -10.27
C GLY A 312 25.17 -15.98 -10.51
N LEU A 313 24.77 -15.34 -9.43
CA LEU A 313 24.02 -14.08 -9.43
C LEU A 313 24.89 -12.94 -8.84
N ALA A 314 25.06 -11.86 -9.59
CA ALA A 314 25.75 -10.66 -9.13
C ALA A 314 24.74 -9.51 -9.02
N ILE A 315 24.52 -9.01 -7.80
CA ILE A 315 23.64 -7.87 -7.54
C ILE A 315 24.53 -6.67 -7.28
N THR A 316 24.41 -5.63 -8.10
CA THR A 316 25.08 -4.36 -7.89
C THR A 316 24.06 -3.30 -7.56
N PHE A 317 24.24 -2.65 -6.42
CA PHE A 317 23.45 -1.50 -6.01
C PHE A 317 24.25 -0.23 -6.32
N HIS A 318 23.56 0.78 -6.86
CA HIS A 318 24.12 2.09 -7.15
C HIS A 318 23.29 3.15 -6.43
N LEU A 319 23.94 4.00 -5.64
CA LEU A 319 23.32 5.13 -4.95
C LEU A 319 24.25 6.34 -5.06
N LEU A 320 23.84 7.38 -5.80
CA LEU A 320 24.57 8.66 -5.91
C LEU A 320 26.09 8.50 -6.16
N GLY A 321 26.46 7.65 -7.14
CA GLY A 321 27.85 7.41 -7.52
C GLY A 321 28.59 6.34 -6.69
N LEU A 322 28.06 5.95 -5.53
CA LEU A 322 28.56 4.80 -4.77
C LEU A 322 27.96 3.51 -5.33
N SER A 323 28.78 2.46 -5.44
CA SER A 323 28.31 1.13 -5.82
C SER A 323 28.85 0.05 -4.90
N TRP A 324 28.00 -0.90 -4.55
CA TRP A 324 28.40 -2.10 -3.82
C TRP A 324 27.80 -3.32 -4.50
N SER A 325 28.56 -4.41 -4.57
CA SER A 325 28.14 -5.63 -5.23
C SER A 325 28.15 -6.82 -4.27
N VAL A 326 27.12 -7.65 -4.36
CA VAL A 326 27.01 -8.93 -3.65
C VAL A 326 26.95 -10.01 -4.71
N ARG A 327 27.84 -11.00 -4.62
CA ARG A 327 27.87 -12.18 -5.50
C ARG A 327 27.37 -13.40 -4.74
N ALA A 328 26.48 -14.17 -5.36
CA ALA A 328 25.96 -15.42 -4.85
C ALA A 328 26.23 -16.54 -5.89
N PRO A 329 27.07 -17.54 -5.58
CA PRO A 329 27.32 -18.69 -6.47
C PRO A 329 26.06 -19.52 -6.69
N SER A 330 25.87 -20.07 -7.90
CA SER A 330 24.67 -20.86 -8.27
C SER A 330 24.43 -22.07 -7.34
N ALA A 331 25.48 -22.69 -6.82
CA ALA A 331 25.41 -23.82 -5.89
C ALA A 331 24.77 -23.51 -4.53
N GLU A 332 24.69 -22.23 -4.13
CA GLU A 332 24.09 -21.81 -2.86
C GLU A 332 22.70 -21.20 -3.01
N ILE A 333 22.21 -21.05 -4.25
CA ILE A 333 20.91 -20.47 -4.55
C ILE A 333 19.83 -21.53 -4.32
N GLY A 334 19.10 -21.39 -3.22
CA GLY A 334 17.86 -22.11 -2.95
C GLY A 334 16.65 -21.45 -3.63
N ASP A 335 15.47 -21.61 -3.04
CA ASP A 335 14.24 -21.09 -3.64
C ASP A 335 14.14 -19.56 -3.55
N ILE A 336 13.55 -18.94 -4.58
CA ILE A 336 13.35 -17.50 -4.64
C ILE A 336 11.99 -17.20 -4.01
N THR A 337 11.99 -16.61 -2.82
CA THR A 337 10.77 -16.30 -2.07
C THR A 337 10.43 -14.82 -2.16
N LEU A 338 9.17 -14.53 -2.45
CA LEU A 338 8.60 -13.19 -2.34
C LEU A 338 8.05 -13.01 -0.94
N LYS A 339 8.51 -11.98 -0.22
CA LYS A 339 7.97 -11.62 1.09
C LYS A 339 7.43 -10.21 1.07
N VAL A 340 6.29 -9.98 1.72
CA VAL A 340 5.82 -8.61 1.97
C VAL A 340 6.79 -7.93 2.93
N GLY A 341 7.40 -6.84 2.46
CA GLY A 341 8.37 -6.03 3.22
C GLY A 341 7.69 -4.81 3.83
N MET A 342 7.92 -3.64 3.24
CA MET A 342 7.30 -2.37 3.64
C MET A 342 5.83 -2.30 3.20
N GLN A 343 4.98 -1.60 3.94
CA GLN A 343 3.57 -1.38 3.57
C GLN A 343 3.22 0.09 3.83
N VAL A 344 2.51 0.72 2.89
CA VAL A 344 1.97 2.08 3.06
C VAL A 344 0.46 2.00 2.85
N GLY A 345 -0.31 2.21 3.92
CA GLY A 345 -1.76 1.99 3.90
C GLY A 345 -2.08 0.52 3.62
N MET A 346 -2.80 0.23 2.52
CA MET A 346 -3.13 -1.14 2.07
C MET A 346 -2.28 -1.61 0.89
N ILE A 347 -1.22 -0.88 0.54
CA ILE A 347 -0.34 -1.20 -0.58
C ILE A 347 0.92 -1.88 -0.01
N PRO A 348 1.06 -3.21 -0.14
CA PRO A 348 2.29 -3.90 0.21
C PRO A 348 3.37 -3.63 -0.84
N TYR A 349 4.59 -3.53 -0.37
CA TYR A 349 5.80 -3.57 -1.18
C TYR A 349 6.48 -4.91 -0.97
N TYR A 350 6.76 -5.61 -2.06
CA TYR A 350 7.36 -6.93 -2.04
C TYR A 350 8.89 -6.83 -2.04
N ASP A 351 9.49 -7.60 -1.14
CA ASP A 351 10.91 -7.88 -1.11
C ASP A 351 11.15 -9.23 -1.79
N LEU A 352 11.97 -9.23 -2.84
CA LEU A 352 12.45 -10.42 -3.50
C LEU A 352 13.68 -10.95 -2.73
N LYS A 353 13.55 -12.10 -2.07
CA LYS A 353 14.60 -12.71 -1.24
C LYS A 353 14.96 -14.10 -1.76
N ILE A 354 16.25 -14.31 -2.02
CA ILE A 354 16.79 -15.65 -2.34
C ILE A 354 17.08 -16.35 -1.02
N ALA A 355 16.48 -17.53 -0.82
CA ALA A 355 16.91 -18.43 0.24
C ALA A 355 18.27 -19.03 -0.14
N ARG A 356 19.27 -18.95 0.74
CA ARG A 356 20.54 -19.67 0.58
C ARG A 356 20.45 -21.03 1.25
N ALA A 357 21.14 -22.03 0.69
CA ALA A 357 21.29 -23.34 1.33
C ALA A 357 22.05 -23.25 2.68
N THR A 358 22.90 -22.22 2.83
CA THR A 358 23.65 -21.93 4.06
C THR A 358 23.61 -20.42 4.37
N GLY A 359 22.92 -20.03 5.44
CA GLY A 359 22.97 -18.68 6.01
C GLY A 359 21.76 -17.76 5.76
N ARG A 360 21.94 -16.45 6.01
CA ARG A 360 20.88 -15.43 5.94
C ARG A 360 20.42 -15.19 4.47
N PRO A 361 19.12 -15.01 4.22
CA PRO A 361 18.58 -14.79 2.88
C PRO A 361 19.09 -13.47 2.28
N ILE A 362 19.42 -13.48 0.98
CA ILE A 362 19.90 -12.30 0.25
C ILE A 362 18.69 -11.58 -0.36
N THR A 363 18.49 -10.31 -0.01
CA THR A 363 17.47 -9.46 -0.64
C THR A 363 17.99 -8.97 -1.98
N ILE A 364 17.40 -9.44 -3.10
CA ILE A 364 17.75 -8.99 -4.46
C ILE A 364 17.23 -7.58 -4.69
N SER A 365 15.96 -7.35 -4.31
CA SER A 365 15.31 -6.07 -4.45
C SER A 365 14.26 -5.93 -3.36
N SER A 366 14.32 -4.84 -2.62
CA SER A 366 13.22 -4.37 -1.78
C SER A 366 12.37 -3.38 -2.58
N THR A 367 11.10 -3.22 -2.26
CA THR A 367 10.20 -2.18 -2.83
C THR A 367 9.58 -2.42 -4.22
N LEU A 368 9.41 -3.67 -4.65
CA LEU A 368 8.59 -3.98 -5.83
C LEU A 368 7.11 -3.76 -5.51
N ARG A 369 6.42 -2.95 -6.31
CA ARG A 369 5.02 -2.57 -6.05
C ARG A 369 4.03 -3.56 -6.64
N ASP A 370 4.34 -4.12 -7.81
CA ASP A 370 3.49 -5.06 -8.52
C ASP A 370 3.95 -6.50 -8.24
N LYS A 371 3.03 -7.32 -7.71
CA LYS A 371 3.29 -8.73 -7.43
C LYS A 371 3.58 -9.51 -8.71
N ARG A 372 2.85 -9.23 -9.81
CA ARG A 372 3.05 -9.91 -11.11
C ARG A 372 4.41 -9.58 -11.70
N GLU A 373 4.86 -8.33 -11.56
CA GLU A 373 6.22 -7.91 -11.95
C GLU A 373 7.28 -8.64 -11.12
N ALA A 374 7.04 -8.79 -9.82
CA ALA A 374 7.96 -9.48 -8.91
C ALA A 374 8.03 -11.00 -9.17
N GLU A 375 6.90 -11.64 -9.47
CA GLU A 375 6.81 -13.06 -9.86
C GLU A 375 7.43 -13.31 -11.24
N TRP A 376 7.18 -12.44 -12.22
CA TRP A 376 7.86 -12.49 -13.52
C TRP A 376 9.37 -12.38 -13.37
N LEU A 377 9.86 -11.39 -12.60
CA LEU A 377 11.29 -11.21 -12.37
C LEU A 377 11.90 -12.44 -11.68
N ALA A 378 11.21 -13.03 -10.71
CA ALA A 378 11.66 -14.26 -10.05
C ALA A 378 11.75 -15.45 -11.01
N ALA A 379 10.74 -15.60 -11.88
CA ALA A 379 10.70 -16.66 -12.89
C ALA A 379 11.79 -16.49 -13.95
N GLU A 380 12.02 -15.26 -14.44
CA GLU A 380 13.05 -14.98 -15.44
C GLU A 380 14.47 -15.17 -14.87
N ILE A 381 14.72 -14.73 -13.63
CA ILE A 381 15.98 -15.02 -12.93
C ILE A 381 16.19 -16.54 -12.80
N LYS A 382 15.15 -17.29 -12.42
CA LYS A 382 15.24 -18.76 -12.30
C LYS A 382 15.50 -19.44 -13.65
N LYS A 383 15.00 -18.88 -14.74
CA LYS A 383 15.24 -19.37 -16.11
C LYS A 383 16.67 -19.11 -16.57
N SER A 384 17.22 -17.93 -16.29
CA SER A 384 18.60 -17.57 -16.64
C SER A 384 19.68 -18.19 -15.74
N LEU A 385 19.29 -18.81 -14.63
CA LEU A 385 20.17 -19.58 -13.75
C LEU A 385 20.30 -21.06 -14.16
N ARG A 386 19.43 -21.54 -15.05
CA ARG A 386 19.53 -22.86 -15.70
C ARG A 386 20.34 -22.72 -16.97
#